data_AF-T0ZZV5-F1
#
_entry.id   AF-T0ZZV5-F1
#
_cell.length_a   1.000
_cell.length_b   1.000
_cell.length_c   1.000
_cell.angle_alpha   90.00
_cell.angle_beta   90.00
_cell.angle_gamma   90.00
#
_symmetry.space_group_name_H-M   'P 1'
#
loop_
_entity.id
_entity.type
_entity.pdbx_description
1 polymer ?
#
loop_
_entity_poly.entity_id
_entity_poly.type
_entity_poly.pdbx_seq_one_letter_code
_entity_poly.pdbx_strand_id
1 'polypeptide(L)'
;GTIHVSATKNDVSDVDVLIWNGTINTEIMRGDQRLSREVTLNIAGLQPNTYRLSLARVDEEHSNIIRHLPEGVAWPDSEQWDELRRWDYLFEESLANQNPIKGTIAVKVFLPHPSVVRLRLCPVDKL
;
A
#
# COMPACT_ATOMS: atom_id res chain seq x y z
N GLY A 1 3.06 13.16 -6.71
CA GLY A 1 2.11 13.33 -7.80
C GLY A 1 0.82 13.84 -7.19
N THR A 2 -0.29 13.42 -7.77
CA THR A 2 -1.62 13.57 -7.20
C THR A 2 -1.87 12.41 -6.25
N ILE A 3 -2.47 12.70 -5.09
CA ILE A 3 -2.88 11.69 -4.12
C ILE A 3 -4.38 11.44 -4.26
N HIS A 4 -4.75 10.17 -4.40
CA HIS A 4 -6.13 9.70 -4.35
C HIS A 4 -6.30 8.76 -3.16
N VAL A 5 -7.45 8.84 -2.49
CA VAL A 5 -7.78 8.01 -1.33
C VAL A 5 -9.18 7.45 -1.48
N SER A 6 -9.34 6.17 -1.18
CA SER A 6 -10.63 5.50 -1.00
C SER A 6 -10.61 4.74 0.32
N ALA A 7 -11.73 4.73 1.05
CA ALA A 7 -11.84 4.06 2.33
C ALA A 7 -13.14 3.26 2.41
N THR A 8 -13.07 2.10 3.04
CA THR A 8 -14.22 1.22 3.29
C THR A 8 -14.19 0.69 4.70
N LYS A 9 -15.36 0.32 5.21
CA LYS A 9 -15.56 -0.36 6.49
C LYS A 9 -16.35 -1.63 6.22
N ASN A 10 -15.93 -2.75 6.80
CA ASN A 10 -16.62 -4.03 6.66
C ASN A 10 -16.53 -4.83 7.97
N ASP A 11 -17.07 -6.05 7.98
CA ASP A 11 -17.15 -6.86 9.20
C ASP A 11 -15.85 -7.62 9.51
N VAL A 12 -15.02 -7.89 8.51
CA VAL A 12 -13.73 -8.62 8.59
C VAL A 12 -12.59 -7.71 9.02
N SER A 13 -12.52 -6.51 8.44
CA SER A 13 -11.64 -5.41 8.83
C SER A 13 -12.50 -4.20 9.17
N ASP A 14 -12.23 -3.55 10.29
CA ASP A 14 -13.05 -2.40 10.67
C ASP A 14 -12.82 -1.22 9.72
N VAL A 15 -11.61 -1.08 9.16
CA VAL A 15 -11.31 -0.08 8.12
C VAL A 15 -10.25 -0.62 7.14
N ASP A 16 -10.49 -0.43 5.85
CA ASP A 16 -9.52 -0.56 4.77
C ASP A 16 -9.37 0.78 4.04
N VAL A 17 -8.15 1.30 3.89
CA VAL A 17 -7.84 2.55 3.19
C VAL A 17 -6.87 2.28 2.05
N LEU A 18 -7.27 2.58 0.81
CA LEU A 18 -6.43 2.52 -0.37
C LEU A 18 -5.97 3.92 -0.76
N ILE A 19 -4.66 4.08 -0.99
CA ILE A 19 -4.04 5.36 -1.31
C ILE A 19 -3.17 5.17 -2.55
N TRP A 20 -3.29 6.08 -3.50
CA TRP A 20 -2.49 6.08 -4.73
C TRP A 20 -1.77 7.42 -4.89
N ASN A 21 -0.46 7.37 -5.11
CA ASN A 21 0.36 8.46 -5.61
C ASN A 21 0.72 8.22 -7.08
N GLY A 22 0.14 9.02 -7.98
CA GLY A 22 0.36 8.89 -9.41
C GLY A 22 0.34 10.23 -10.13
N THR A 23 0.58 10.20 -11.44
CA THR A 23 0.50 11.35 -12.32
C THR A 23 0.02 10.93 -13.70
N ILE A 24 -0.69 11.82 -14.38
CA ILE A 24 -1.05 11.64 -15.79
C ILE A 24 0.06 12.09 -16.75
N ASN A 25 1.10 12.78 -16.23
CA ASN A 25 2.23 13.21 -17.05
C ASN A 25 3.10 12.02 -17.43
N THR A 26 3.09 11.68 -18.72
CA THR A 26 3.78 10.52 -19.26
C THR A 26 5.30 10.58 -19.20
N GLU A 27 5.88 11.79 -19.16
CA GLU A 27 7.34 11.98 -19.09
C GLU A 27 7.92 11.51 -17.76
N ILE A 28 7.14 11.60 -16.69
CA ILE A 28 7.56 11.30 -15.32
C ILE A 28 6.74 10.19 -14.66
N MET A 29 5.82 9.54 -15.41
CA MET A 29 4.94 8.48 -14.88
C MET A 29 5.72 7.29 -14.32
N ARG A 30 6.93 7.05 -14.82
CA ARG A 30 7.79 5.93 -14.41
C ARG A 30 8.51 6.18 -13.09
N GLY A 31 8.48 7.40 -12.58
CA GLY A 31 9.07 7.76 -11.30
C GLY A 31 9.72 9.14 -11.32
N ASP A 32 9.54 9.88 -10.24
CA ASP A 32 10.24 11.15 -9.98
C ASP A 32 10.24 11.37 -8.47
N GLN A 33 11.42 11.43 -7.86
CA GLN A 33 11.54 11.56 -6.41
C GLN A 33 10.88 12.83 -5.86
N ARG A 34 10.79 13.91 -6.66
CA ARG A 34 10.10 15.16 -6.28
C ARG A 34 8.59 14.95 -6.12
N LEU A 35 8.08 13.85 -6.66
CA LEU A 35 6.69 13.45 -6.58
C LEU A 35 6.38 12.49 -5.42
N SER A 36 7.38 12.05 -4.66
CA SER A 36 7.16 11.30 -3.42
C SER A 36 6.42 12.14 -2.37
N ARG A 37 5.61 11.50 -1.53
CA ARG A 37 4.79 12.16 -0.50
C ARG A 37 4.90 11.43 0.82
N GLU A 38 4.88 12.17 1.91
CA GLU A 38 4.53 11.66 3.24
C GLU A 38 3.11 12.13 3.55
N VAL A 39 2.21 11.20 3.84
CA VAL A 39 0.81 11.48 4.16
C VAL A 39 0.53 11.04 5.58
N THR A 40 -0.16 11.87 6.35
CA THR A 40 -0.72 11.47 7.65
C THR A 40 -2.21 11.20 7.48
N LEU A 41 -2.61 9.96 7.74
CA LEU A 41 -4.00 9.51 7.74
C LEU A 41 -4.54 9.63 9.16
N ASN A 42 -5.64 10.35 9.33
CA ASN A 42 -6.36 10.42 10.59
C ASN A 42 -7.66 9.64 10.44
N ILE A 43 -7.71 8.45 11.04
CA ILE A 43 -8.84 7.53 10.97
C ILE A 43 -9.66 7.70 12.25
N ALA A 44 -10.76 8.44 12.15
CA ALA A 44 -11.64 8.76 13.26
C ALA A 44 -12.88 7.85 13.32
N GLY A 45 -13.62 7.92 14.44
CA GLY A 45 -14.84 7.13 14.65
C GLY A 45 -14.59 5.67 15.03
N LEU A 46 -13.37 5.36 15.48
CA LEU A 46 -12.98 4.03 15.90
C LEU A 46 -13.50 3.73 17.32
N GLN A 47 -13.97 2.50 17.53
CA GLN A 47 -14.37 2.03 18.86
C GLN A 47 -13.14 1.87 19.77
N PRO A 48 -13.29 2.01 21.12
CA PRO A 48 -12.19 1.79 22.07
C PRO A 48 -11.71 0.32 22.09
N ASN A 49 -10.77 0.00 21.20
CA ASN A 49 -10.16 -1.32 21.06
C ASN A 49 -8.69 -1.17 20.63
N THR A 50 -7.88 -2.19 20.80
CA THR A 50 -6.56 -2.27 20.15
C THR A 50 -6.74 -2.73 18.71
N TYR A 51 -6.13 -2.02 17.76
CA TYR A 51 -6.17 -2.37 16.35
C TYR A 51 -4.82 -2.90 15.91
N ARG A 52 -4.82 -4.03 15.20
CA ARG A 52 -3.69 -4.46 14.36
C ARG A 52 -3.74 -3.73 13.05
N LEU A 53 -2.59 -3.23 12.64
CA LEU A 53 -2.43 -2.47 11.41
C LEU A 53 -1.56 -3.28 10.46
N SER A 54 -1.97 -3.39 9.21
CA SER A 54 -1.12 -3.92 8.14
C SER A 54 -1.08 -2.98 6.95
N LEU A 55 0.09 -2.92 6.31
CA LEU A 55 0.37 -2.04 5.19
C LEU A 55 0.82 -2.88 4.00
N ALA A 56 -0.02 -2.98 2.98
CA ALA A 56 0.35 -3.61 1.71
C ALA A 56 0.80 -2.56 0.70
N ARG A 57 1.84 -2.87 -0.09
CA ARG A 57 2.51 -1.87 -0.93
C ARG A 57 2.79 -2.39 -2.35
N VAL A 58 2.53 -1.54 -3.33
CA VAL A 58 2.93 -1.73 -4.74
C VAL A 58 3.67 -0.48 -5.18
N ASP A 59 4.98 -0.59 -5.36
CA ASP A 59 5.86 0.46 -5.88
C ASP A 59 7.15 -0.14 -6.43
N GLU A 60 8.15 0.68 -6.74
CA GLU A 60 9.41 0.21 -7.34
C GLU A 60 10.08 -0.92 -6.54
N GLU A 61 10.01 -0.88 -5.21
CA GLU A 61 10.68 -1.81 -4.31
C GLU A 61 9.78 -2.96 -3.85
N HIS A 62 8.45 -2.81 -3.93
CA HIS A 62 7.48 -3.75 -3.36
C HIS A 62 6.45 -4.23 -4.38
N SER A 63 6.21 -5.54 -4.44
CA SER A 63 5.21 -6.18 -5.31
C SER A 63 5.35 -5.84 -6.81
N ASN A 64 6.57 -5.47 -7.24
CA ASN A 64 6.88 -5.15 -8.63
C ASN A 64 7.53 -6.34 -9.32
N ILE A 65 6.72 -7.19 -9.93
CA ILE A 65 7.20 -8.39 -10.62
C ILE A 65 8.07 -8.06 -11.84
N ILE A 66 7.88 -6.89 -12.48
CA ILE A 66 8.60 -6.51 -13.70
C ILE A 66 10.09 -6.29 -13.42
N ARG A 67 10.48 -5.94 -12.20
CA ARG A 67 11.90 -5.82 -11.82
C ARG A 67 12.67 -7.15 -11.93
N HIS A 68 11.96 -8.27 -11.97
CA HIS A 68 12.53 -9.62 -12.10
C HIS A 68 12.67 -10.06 -13.57
N LEU A 69 12.25 -9.24 -14.53
CA LEU A 69 12.52 -9.47 -15.95
C LEU A 69 13.78 -8.73 -16.39
N PRO A 70 14.62 -9.35 -17.24
CA PRO A 70 15.69 -8.64 -17.92
C PRO A 70 15.16 -7.47 -18.74
N GLU A 71 15.94 -6.40 -18.82
CA GLU A 71 15.59 -5.23 -19.62
C GLU A 71 15.44 -5.62 -21.10
N GLY A 72 14.40 -5.07 -21.76
CA GLY A 72 14.14 -5.33 -23.18
C GLY A 72 13.38 -6.62 -23.49
N VAL A 73 13.02 -7.43 -22.49
CA VAL A 73 12.14 -8.59 -22.71
C VAL A 73 10.73 -8.11 -23.05
N ALA A 74 10.32 -8.32 -24.30
CA ALA A 74 8.97 -8.00 -24.76
C ALA A 74 7.94 -9.06 -24.35
N TRP A 75 8.35 -10.33 -24.32
CA TRP A 75 7.52 -11.46 -23.91
C TRP A 75 8.34 -12.50 -23.15
N PRO A 76 7.94 -12.88 -21.92
CA PRO A 76 8.69 -13.87 -21.14
C PRO A 76 8.64 -15.27 -21.76
N ASP A 77 9.75 -16.01 -21.67
CA ASP A 77 9.78 -17.46 -21.89
C ASP A 77 9.22 -18.23 -20.68
N SER A 78 9.24 -19.56 -20.73
CA SER A 78 8.65 -20.40 -19.66
C SER A 78 9.38 -20.25 -18.32
N GLU A 79 10.72 -20.14 -18.34
CA GLU A 79 11.51 -19.98 -17.11
C GLU A 79 11.28 -18.59 -16.50
N GLN A 80 11.23 -17.56 -17.34
CA GLN A 80 10.91 -16.20 -16.93
C GLN A 80 9.48 -16.09 -16.40
N TRP A 81 8.51 -16.80 -16.97
CA TRP A 81 7.15 -16.89 -16.42
C TRP A 81 7.12 -17.55 -15.05
N ASP A 82 7.88 -18.63 -14.85
CA ASP A 82 7.99 -19.29 -13.55
C ASP A 82 8.61 -18.36 -12.51
N GLU A 83 9.63 -17.57 -12.89
CA GLU A 83 10.22 -16.57 -12.01
C GLU A 83 9.22 -15.47 -11.65
N LEU A 84 8.51 -14.91 -12.63
CA LEU A 84 7.46 -13.92 -12.37
C LEU A 84 6.40 -14.44 -11.39
N ARG A 85 5.97 -15.69 -11.53
CA ARG A 85 4.99 -16.31 -10.61
C ARG A 85 5.52 -16.45 -9.19
N ARG A 86 6.83 -16.70 -9.01
CA ARG A 86 7.43 -16.76 -7.66
C ARG A 86 7.41 -15.41 -6.94
N TRP A 87 7.47 -14.32 -7.70
CA TRP A 87 7.46 -12.95 -7.18
C TRP A 87 6.07 -12.30 -7.19
N ASP A 88 5.05 -12.98 -7.72
CA ASP A 88 3.65 -12.54 -7.72
C ASP A 88 3.00 -12.74 -6.34
N TYR A 89 3.52 -12.01 -5.36
CA TYR A 89 2.91 -11.89 -4.05
C TYR A 89 2.80 -10.41 -3.66
N LEU A 90 1.72 -10.10 -2.96
CA LEU A 90 1.53 -8.78 -2.39
C LEU A 90 2.41 -8.65 -1.15
N PHE A 91 3.41 -7.77 -1.20
CA PHE A 91 4.16 -7.39 -0.01
C PHE A 91 3.22 -6.72 1.00
N GLU A 92 3.20 -7.24 2.21
CA GLU A 92 2.43 -6.72 3.33
C GLU A 92 3.26 -6.75 4.61
N GLU A 93 3.40 -5.60 5.26
CA GLU A 93 4.09 -5.45 6.53
C GLU A 93 3.10 -5.21 7.67
N SER A 94 3.39 -5.78 8.84
CA SER A 94 2.64 -5.48 10.06
C SER A 94 3.21 -4.23 10.72
N LEU A 95 2.34 -3.29 11.04
CA LEU A 95 2.70 -2.12 11.82
C LEU A 95 2.42 -2.38 13.31
N ALA A 96 3.01 -1.57 14.18
CA ALA A 96 2.73 -1.64 15.61
C ALA A 96 1.24 -1.44 15.88
N ASN A 97 0.67 -2.29 16.76
CA ASN A 97 -0.72 -2.16 17.20
C ASN A 97 -0.96 -0.77 17.78
N GLN A 98 -2.16 -0.23 17.53
CA GLN A 98 -2.52 1.12 17.95
C GLN A 98 -3.82 1.10 18.75
N ASN A 99 -3.88 1.93 19.79
CA ASN A 99 -5.11 2.23 20.51
C ASN A 99 -5.62 3.61 20.07
N PRO A 100 -6.91 3.75 19.69
CA PRO A 100 -7.44 5.06 19.31
C PRO A 100 -7.38 6.05 20.47
N ILE A 101 -6.80 7.23 20.22
CA ILE A 101 -6.84 8.34 21.16
C ILE A 101 -8.07 9.19 20.79
N LYS A 102 -9.03 9.28 21.71
CA LYS A 102 -10.33 9.95 21.45
C LYS A 102 -11.01 9.42 20.18
N GLY A 103 -10.97 8.10 19.99
CA GLY A 103 -11.58 7.43 18.83
C GLY A 103 -10.85 7.66 17.50
N THR A 104 -9.61 8.12 17.51
CA THR A 104 -8.80 8.37 16.30
C THR A 104 -7.44 7.66 16.36
N ILE A 105 -7.04 7.03 15.26
CA ILE A 105 -5.67 6.55 15.03
C ILE A 105 -5.05 7.40 13.92
N ALA A 106 -3.84 7.91 14.16
CA ALA A 106 -3.05 8.63 13.18
C ALA A 106 -1.93 7.73 12.65
N VAL A 107 -1.83 7.56 11.34
CA VAL A 107 -0.80 6.74 10.70
C VAL A 107 -0.07 7.58 9.65
N LYS A 108 1.26 7.64 9.77
CA LYS A 108 2.11 8.22 8.72
C LYS A 108 2.42 7.14 7.69
N VAL A 109 2.26 7.48 6.41
CA VAL A 109 2.53 6.58 5.29
C VAL A 109 3.40 7.31 4.29
N PHE A 110 4.53 6.70 3.94
CA PHE A 110 5.38 7.14 2.85
C PHE A 110 4.92 6.55 1.52
N LEU A 111 4.80 7.42 0.52
CA LEU A 111 4.30 7.11 -0.82
C LEU A 111 5.35 7.56 -1.84
N PRO A 112 6.25 6.66 -2.27
CA PRO A 112 7.07 6.88 -3.46
C PRO A 112 6.21 7.22 -4.67
N HIS A 113 6.81 7.74 -5.73
CA HIS A 113 6.10 7.95 -6.99
C HIS A 113 6.69 7.04 -8.08
N PRO A 114 5.86 6.22 -8.76
CA PRO A 114 4.47 5.90 -8.44
C PRO A 114 4.34 4.90 -7.27
N SER A 115 3.25 4.95 -6.52
CA SER A 115 2.94 3.93 -5.51
C SER A 115 1.46 3.76 -5.22
N VAL A 116 1.06 2.55 -4.88
CA VAL A 116 -0.25 2.22 -4.30
C VAL A 116 -0.02 1.55 -2.96
N VAL A 117 -0.75 2.00 -1.94
CA VAL A 117 -0.65 1.47 -0.58
C VAL A 117 -2.05 1.18 -0.04
N ARG A 118 -2.22 0.02 0.60
CA ARG A 118 -3.41 -0.31 1.39
C ARG A 118 -3.04 -0.37 2.87
N LEU A 119 -3.69 0.47 3.68
CA LEU A 119 -3.66 0.39 5.13
C LEU A 119 -4.93 -0.32 5.62
N ARG A 120 -4.77 -1.38 6.40
CA ARG A 120 -5.87 -2.14 7.01
C ARG A 120 -5.81 -2.05 8.52
N LEU A 121 -6.96 -1.82 9.14
CA LEU A 121 -7.15 -1.82 10.59
C LEU A 121 -8.14 -2.91 10.99
N CYS A 122 -7.68 -3.85 11.81
CA CYS A 122 -8.51 -4.91 12.38
C CYS A 122 -8.47 -4.84 13.91
N PRO A 123 -9.62 -4.77 14.62
CA PRO A 123 -9.66 -4.94 16.07
C PRO A 123 -9.01 -6.27 16.46
N VAL A 124 -8.20 -6.28 17.51
CA VAL A 124 -7.52 -7.49 18.00
C VAL A 124 -8.53 -8.54 18.44
N ASP A 125 -9.65 -8.12 19.03
CA ASP A 125 -10.67 -9.00 19.61
C ASP A 125 -11.62 -9.62 18.58
N LYS A 126 -11.45 -9.33 17.28
CA LYS A 126 -12.30 -9.84 16.18
C LYS A 126 -11.73 -11.08 15.48
N LEU A 127 -10.77 -11.78 16.07
CA LEU A 127 -10.27 -13.07 15.57
C LEU A 127 -10.94 -14.26 16.24
#